data_AF-A0A7M3X2E1-F1
#
_entry.id   AF-A0A7M3X2E1-F1
#
_cell.length_a   1.000
_cell.length_b   1.000
_cell.length_c   1.000
_cell.angle_alpha   90.00
_cell.angle_beta   90.00
_cell.angle_gamma   90.00
#
_symmetry.space_group_name_H-M   'P 1'
#
loop_
_entity.id
_entity.type
_entity.pdbx_description
1 polymer ?
#
loop_
_entity_poly.entity_id
_entity_poly.type
_entity_poly.pdbx_seq_one_letter_code
_entity_poly.pdbx_strand_id
1 'polypeptide(L)'
;MPVKLGPAGVPLSCKGRTIVEGMDDIISLGLETMEVQTVRMVAPQHFEQYWQAGVLANKTDFEMNIHGPYYSELLGGKVERGRSLAKIEATLQAARTINARHITLHAGHYGDIGRGQAANQQVANVYSGIVDRIHEIWHDDEDEFPVFPWIKNGTPSKIG
;
A
#
# COMPACT_ATOMS: atom_id res chain seq x y z
N MET A 1 11.52 -7.24 18.41
CA MET A 1 10.21 -7.52 17.77
C MET A 1 10.23 -8.96 17.26
N PRO A 2 9.17 -9.74 17.51
CA PRO A 2 9.00 -11.05 16.87
C PRO A 2 8.82 -10.88 15.34
N VAL A 3 9.12 -11.93 14.58
CA VAL A 3 8.92 -11.98 13.12
C VAL A 3 7.49 -12.38 12.85
N LYS A 4 6.73 -11.53 12.12
CA LYS A 4 5.39 -11.87 11.63
C LYS A 4 5.50 -12.56 10.26
N LEU A 5 4.71 -13.60 10.05
CA LEU A 5 4.69 -14.37 8.80
C LEU A 5 3.30 -14.32 8.16
N GLY A 6 3.27 -14.29 6.83
CA GLY A 6 2.06 -14.05 6.07
C GLY A 6 2.26 -14.15 4.56
N PRO A 7 1.19 -14.43 3.80
CA PRO A 7 1.26 -14.48 2.34
C PRO A 7 1.20 -13.08 1.72
N ALA A 8 1.65 -12.99 0.47
CA ALA A 8 1.27 -11.90 -0.42
C ALA A 8 0.05 -12.33 -1.24
N GLY A 9 -1.07 -11.63 -1.05
CA GLY A 9 -2.36 -11.91 -1.65
C GLY A 9 -3.24 -12.87 -0.83
N VAL A 10 -4.43 -13.12 -1.35
CA VAL A 10 -5.41 -14.04 -0.76
C VAL A 10 -4.96 -15.49 -1.04
N PRO A 11 -4.91 -16.38 -0.03
CA PRO A 11 -4.50 -17.77 -0.23
C PRO A 11 -5.34 -18.49 -1.28
N LEU A 12 -4.72 -19.36 -2.08
CA LEU A 12 -5.42 -20.17 -3.09
C LEU A 12 -6.46 -21.13 -2.48
N SER A 13 -6.29 -21.48 -1.21
CA SER A 13 -7.23 -22.28 -0.42
C SER A 13 -8.51 -21.52 -0.06
N CYS A 14 -8.49 -20.18 -0.09
CA CYS A 14 -9.62 -19.34 0.25
C CYS A 14 -10.69 -19.39 -0.85
N LYS A 15 -11.90 -19.82 -0.49
CA LYS A 15 -12.99 -20.05 -1.45
C LYS A 15 -13.62 -18.76 -1.95
N GLY A 16 -13.85 -17.80 -1.06
CA GLY A 16 -14.53 -16.56 -1.42
C GLY A 16 -13.64 -15.53 -2.12
N ARG A 17 -12.31 -15.70 -2.03
CA ARG A 17 -11.30 -14.94 -2.80
C ARG A 17 -11.37 -13.42 -2.61
N THR A 18 -12.01 -12.95 -1.54
CA THR A 18 -11.98 -11.55 -1.11
C THR A 18 -10.84 -11.33 -0.10
N ILE A 19 -10.45 -10.07 0.11
CA ILE A 19 -9.40 -9.73 1.08
C ILE A 19 -9.82 -10.16 2.49
N VAL A 20 -11.05 -9.86 2.90
CA VAL A 20 -11.56 -10.11 4.25
C VAL A 20 -11.62 -11.60 4.56
N GLU A 21 -12.18 -12.42 3.66
CA GLU A 21 -12.19 -13.88 3.84
C GLU A 21 -10.77 -14.46 3.79
N GLY A 22 -9.88 -13.88 2.99
CA GLY A 22 -8.47 -14.22 2.99
C GLY A 22 -7.82 -13.96 4.35
N MET A 23 -8.12 -12.83 4.98
CA MET A 23 -7.65 -12.52 6.34
C MET A 23 -8.15 -13.55 7.36
N ASP A 24 -9.43 -13.89 7.33
CA ASP A 24 -10.01 -14.89 8.24
C ASP A 24 -9.31 -16.27 8.11
N ASP A 25 -9.04 -16.71 6.88
CA ASP A 25 -8.29 -17.94 6.62
C ASP A 25 -6.84 -17.85 7.14
N ILE A 26 -6.15 -16.74 6.88
CA ILE A 26 -4.76 -16.53 7.32
C ILE A 26 -4.66 -16.51 8.86
N ILE A 27 -5.59 -15.80 9.52
CA ILE A 27 -5.68 -15.75 10.99
C ILE A 27 -5.94 -17.16 11.54
N SER A 28 -6.84 -17.93 10.92
CA SER A 28 -7.14 -19.31 11.34
C SER A 28 -5.95 -20.26 11.19
N LEU A 29 -4.99 -19.94 10.30
CA LEU A 29 -3.72 -20.66 10.16
C LEU A 29 -2.66 -20.24 11.20
N GLY A 30 -2.96 -19.27 12.07
CA GLY A 30 -2.03 -18.74 13.07
C GLY A 30 -0.99 -17.78 12.51
N LEU A 31 -1.23 -17.22 11.32
CA LEU A 31 -0.39 -16.20 10.70
C LEU A 31 -0.91 -14.80 11.06
N GLU A 32 -0.02 -13.81 11.01
CA GLU A 32 -0.22 -12.51 11.67
C GLU A 32 -0.13 -11.32 10.71
N THR A 33 0.14 -11.57 9.44
CA THR A 33 0.25 -10.52 8.44
C THR A 33 -0.17 -10.97 7.05
N MET A 34 -0.45 -10.01 6.16
CA MET A 34 -0.54 -10.25 4.72
C MET A 34 -0.14 -9.01 3.93
N GLU A 35 0.21 -9.19 2.66
CA GLU A 35 0.37 -8.10 1.70
C GLU A 35 -0.77 -8.11 0.68
N VAL A 36 -1.51 -7.01 0.57
CA VAL A 36 -2.54 -6.86 -0.47
C VAL A 36 -1.90 -6.48 -1.80
N GLN A 37 -2.18 -7.23 -2.86
CA GLN A 37 -1.55 -7.01 -4.16
C GLN A 37 -2.45 -6.19 -5.09
N THR A 38 -2.07 -4.94 -5.35
CA THR A 38 -2.79 -4.04 -6.28
C THR A 38 -2.24 -4.15 -7.71
N VAL A 39 -2.12 -5.39 -8.21
CA VAL A 39 -1.45 -5.80 -9.47
C VAL A 39 -1.77 -4.92 -10.69
N ARG A 40 -2.93 -4.25 -10.73
CA ARG A 40 -3.37 -3.38 -11.82
C ARG A 40 -3.73 -1.96 -11.38
N MET A 41 -4.84 -1.82 -10.65
CA MET A 41 -5.40 -0.53 -10.28
C MET A 41 -6.22 -0.69 -9.00
N VAL A 42 -6.05 0.25 -8.07
CA VAL A 42 -6.99 0.44 -6.96
C VAL A 42 -8.21 1.15 -7.53
N ALA A 43 -9.32 0.43 -7.62
CA ALA A 43 -10.56 0.96 -8.18
C ALA A 43 -11.56 1.30 -7.06
N PRO A 44 -12.42 2.33 -7.23
CA PRO A 44 -13.34 2.77 -6.18
C PRO A 44 -14.23 1.66 -5.61
N GLN A 45 -14.66 0.71 -6.44
CA GLN A 45 -15.48 -0.43 -6.01
C GLN A 45 -14.78 -1.36 -5.02
N HIS A 46 -13.46 -1.25 -4.83
CA HIS A 46 -12.72 -2.05 -3.84
C HIS A 46 -12.71 -1.38 -2.45
N PHE A 47 -13.18 -0.13 -2.32
CA PHE A 47 -13.08 0.64 -1.07
C PHE A 47 -13.80 -0.04 0.10
N GLU A 48 -14.99 -0.58 -0.11
CA GLU A 48 -15.73 -1.29 0.94
C GLU A 48 -14.92 -2.48 1.49
N GLN A 49 -14.28 -3.25 0.62
CA GLN A 49 -13.44 -4.38 1.03
C GLN A 49 -12.21 -3.91 1.81
N TYR A 50 -11.57 -2.81 1.38
CA TYR A 50 -10.45 -2.24 2.12
C TYR A 50 -10.88 -1.71 3.50
N TRP A 51 -12.02 -1.05 3.60
CA TRP A 51 -12.53 -0.58 4.88
C TRP A 51 -12.82 -1.74 5.83
N GLN A 52 -13.51 -2.79 5.35
CA GLN A 52 -13.76 -3.99 6.14
C GLN A 52 -12.45 -4.68 6.58
N ALA A 53 -11.45 -4.75 5.69
CA ALA A 53 -10.14 -5.27 6.00
C ALA A 53 -9.42 -4.44 7.08
N GLY A 54 -9.48 -3.10 7.00
CA GLY A 54 -8.93 -2.21 8.03
C GLY A 54 -9.61 -2.38 9.40
N VAL A 55 -10.93 -2.53 9.42
CA VAL A 55 -11.68 -2.83 10.65
C VAL A 55 -11.24 -4.17 11.25
N LEU A 56 -11.12 -5.21 10.43
CA LEU A 56 -10.71 -6.54 10.89
C LEU A 56 -9.27 -6.55 11.39
N ALA A 57 -8.35 -5.93 10.63
CA ALA A 57 -6.95 -5.77 11.01
C ALA A 57 -6.81 -5.14 12.39
N ASN A 58 -7.50 -4.02 12.62
CA ASN A 58 -7.45 -3.31 13.89
C ASN A 58 -8.07 -4.12 15.05
N LYS A 59 -9.15 -4.88 14.79
CA LYS A 59 -9.79 -5.72 15.83
C LYS A 59 -8.96 -6.94 16.24
N THR A 60 -8.07 -7.40 15.37
CA THR A 60 -7.34 -8.68 15.54
C THR A 60 -5.84 -8.50 15.73
N ASP A 61 -5.34 -7.26 15.75
CA ASP A 61 -3.90 -6.93 15.72
C ASP A 61 -3.15 -7.57 14.53
N PHE A 62 -3.87 -7.77 13.43
CA PHE A 62 -3.34 -8.36 12.21
C PHE A 62 -2.67 -7.29 11.36
N GLU A 63 -1.41 -7.52 10.99
CA GLU A 63 -0.61 -6.52 10.29
C GLU A 63 -0.87 -6.54 8.79
N MET A 64 -1.33 -5.41 8.24
CA MET A 64 -1.53 -5.24 6.81
C MET A 64 -0.31 -4.63 6.14
N ASN A 65 -0.02 -5.07 4.92
CA ASN A 65 0.92 -4.44 4.00
C ASN A 65 0.25 -4.33 2.63
N ILE A 66 0.79 -3.51 1.73
CA ILE A 66 0.23 -3.37 0.39
C ILE A 66 1.33 -3.22 -0.65
N HIS A 67 1.14 -3.88 -1.78
CA HIS A 67 2.00 -3.77 -2.96
C HIS A 67 1.28 -2.91 -3.98
N GLY A 68 1.86 -1.77 -4.34
CA GLY A 68 1.42 -0.94 -5.46
C GLY A 68 1.53 -1.68 -6.81
N PRO A 69 0.98 -1.10 -7.90
CA PRO A 69 1.04 -1.73 -9.22
C PRO A 69 2.49 -1.98 -9.70
N TYR A 70 2.69 -3.11 -10.38
CA TYR A 70 4.01 -3.50 -10.91
C TYR A 70 4.60 -2.49 -11.90
N TYR A 71 3.76 -1.82 -12.66
CA TYR A 71 4.18 -0.91 -13.72
C TYR A 71 4.29 0.53 -13.22
N SER A 72 5.54 0.93 -12.99
CA SER A 72 5.91 2.30 -12.65
C SER A 72 6.96 2.79 -13.65
N GLU A 73 6.89 4.07 -14.01
CA GLU A 73 7.78 4.71 -14.99
C GLU A 73 8.31 6.00 -14.37
N LEU A 74 8.91 5.93 -13.17
CA LEU A 74 9.35 7.12 -12.43
C LEU A 74 10.46 7.89 -13.17
N LEU A 75 11.25 7.15 -13.95
CA LEU A 75 12.29 7.70 -14.82
C LEU A 75 11.78 8.10 -16.22
N GLY A 76 10.54 7.78 -16.56
CA GLY A 76 9.92 8.15 -17.84
C GLY A 76 9.68 9.66 -17.97
N GLY A 77 9.12 10.07 -19.11
CA GLY A 77 8.74 11.46 -19.36
C GLY A 77 7.62 11.96 -18.43
N LYS A 78 7.23 13.23 -18.61
CA LYS A 78 6.21 13.87 -17.75
C LYS A 78 4.89 13.10 -17.73
N VAL A 79 4.47 12.57 -18.89
CA VAL A 79 3.18 11.87 -19.03
C VAL A 79 3.24 10.49 -18.38
N GLU A 80 4.29 9.71 -18.65
CA GLU A 80 4.49 8.38 -18.08
C GLU A 80 4.60 8.46 -16.56
N ARG A 81 5.47 9.34 -16.06
CA ARG A 81 5.66 9.57 -14.63
C ARG A 81 4.38 10.02 -13.95
N GLY A 82 3.63 10.93 -14.56
CA GLY A 82 2.34 11.40 -14.01
C GLY A 82 1.33 10.26 -13.87
N ARG A 83 1.25 9.35 -14.84
CA ARG A 83 0.38 8.17 -14.76
C ARG A 83 0.80 7.21 -13.65
N SER A 84 2.11 7.02 -13.43
CA SER A 84 2.61 6.20 -12.32
C SER A 84 2.31 6.83 -10.97
N LEU A 85 2.51 8.14 -10.82
CA LEU A 85 2.20 8.84 -9.57
C LEU A 85 0.71 8.80 -9.24
N ALA A 86 -0.19 8.91 -10.23
CA ALA A 86 -1.63 8.78 -9.99
C ALA A 86 -2.03 7.38 -9.47
N LYS A 87 -1.36 6.32 -9.96
CA LYS A 87 -1.56 4.95 -9.45
C LYS A 87 -1.01 4.76 -8.05
N ILE A 88 0.16 5.36 -7.78
CA ILE A 88 0.79 5.35 -6.46
C ILE A 88 -0.12 6.06 -5.47
N GLU A 89 -0.65 7.23 -5.78
CA GLU A 89 -1.60 7.97 -4.93
C GLU A 89 -2.79 7.08 -4.53
N ALA A 90 -3.40 6.37 -5.48
CA ALA A 90 -4.50 5.45 -5.16
C ALA A 90 -4.06 4.30 -4.23
N THR A 91 -2.81 3.85 -4.33
CA THR A 91 -2.22 2.86 -3.41
C THR A 91 -2.00 3.46 -2.02
N LEU A 92 -1.50 4.69 -1.92
CA LEU A 92 -1.32 5.40 -0.64
C LEU A 92 -2.64 5.58 0.10
N GLN A 93 -3.71 5.94 -0.62
CA GLN A 93 -5.06 6.06 -0.04
C GLN A 93 -5.59 4.71 0.46
N ALA A 94 -5.42 3.63 -0.33
CA ALA A 94 -5.80 2.29 0.11
C ALA A 94 -4.96 1.81 1.31
N ALA A 95 -3.68 2.14 1.34
CA ALA A 95 -2.77 1.85 2.45
C ALA A 95 -3.27 2.47 3.76
N ARG A 96 -3.68 3.74 3.72
CA ARG A 96 -4.33 4.43 4.83
C ARG A 96 -5.57 3.67 5.29
N THR A 97 -6.46 3.33 4.36
CA THR A 97 -7.71 2.62 4.66
C THR A 97 -7.49 1.29 5.39
N ILE A 98 -6.49 0.49 5.00
CA ILE A 98 -6.22 -0.81 5.63
C ILE A 98 -5.24 -0.75 6.80
N ASN A 99 -4.78 0.44 7.21
CA ASN A 99 -3.71 0.62 8.19
C ASN A 99 -2.41 -0.12 7.80
N ALA A 100 -2.01 -0.02 6.54
CA ALA A 100 -0.84 -0.74 6.05
C ALA A 100 0.43 -0.23 6.76
N ARG A 101 1.27 -1.16 7.23
CA ARG A 101 2.57 -0.82 7.82
C ARG A 101 3.61 -0.48 6.75
N HIS A 102 3.63 -1.22 5.66
CA HIS A 102 4.54 -0.99 4.53
C HIS A 102 3.79 -0.93 3.20
N ILE A 103 4.28 -0.08 2.31
CA ILE A 103 3.85 0.06 0.92
C ILE A 103 5.05 -0.30 0.02
N THR A 104 4.95 -1.40 -0.71
CA THR A 104 5.96 -1.84 -1.68
C THR A 104 5.67 -1.19 -3.04
N LEU A 105 6.62 -0.44 -3.59
CA LEU A 105 6.52 0.24 -4.90
C LEU A 105 7.70 -0.11 -5.79
N HIS A 106 7.48 -0.11 -7.11
CA HIS A 106 8.56 -0.26 -8.09
C HIS A 106 9.01 1.11 -8.62
N ALA A 107 10.33 1.26 -8.82
CA ALA A 107 10.90 2.42 -9.49
C ALA A 107 10.65 2.43 -11.01
N GLY A 108 10.51 1.24 -11.61
CA GLY A 108 10.35 1.07 -13.05
C GLY A 108 11.64 0.75 -13.79
N HIS A 109 11.56 0.84 -15.12
CA HIS A 109 12.71 0.63 -15.98
C HIS A 109 13.61 1.87 -16.04
N TYR A 110 14.90 1.69 -16.38
CA TYR A 110 15.84 2.81 -16.56
C TYR A 110 15.51 3.65 -17.80
N GLY A 111 14.88 3.09 -18.82
CA GLY A 111 14.60 3.80 -20.07
C GLY A 111 15.85 4.47 -20.66
N ASP A 112 15.69 5.66 -21.20
CA ASP A 112 16.77 6.41 -21.88
C ASP A 112 17.82 6.98 -20.90
N ILE A 113 17.50 7.18 -19.62
CA ILE A 113 18.46 7.72 -18.64
C ILE A 113 19.57 6.71 -18.31
N GLY A 114 19.31 5.42 -18.54
CA GLY A 114 20.24 4.34 -18.24
C GLY A 114 20.50 4.18 -16.73
N ARG A 115 21.31 3.18 -16.38
CA ARG A 115 21.73 2.96 -14.98
C ARG A 115 22.80 3.97 -14.58
N GLY A 116 22.79 4.42 -13.33
CA GLY A 116 23.84 5.25 -12.77
C GLY A 116 23.34 6.24 -11.74
N GLN A 117 24.24 7.12 -11.29
CA GLN A 117 23.95 8.09 -10.24
C GLN A 117 22.80 9.04 -10.59
N ALA A 118 22.71 9.48 -11.85
CA ALA A 118 21.63 10.36 -12.30
C ALA A 118 20.24 9.71 -12.15
N ALA A 119 20.10 8.46 -12.59
CA ALA A 119 18.86 7.69 -12.42
C ALA A 119 18.52 7.47 -10.94
N ASN A 120 19.51 7.08 -10.13
CA ASN A 120 19.32 6.87 -8.70
C ASN A 120 18.87 8.15 -7.99
N GLN A 121 19.49 9.30 -8.32
CA GLN A 121 19.12 10.58 -7.73
C GLN A 121 17.70 10.99 -8.11
N GLN A 122 17.32 10.79 -9.38
CA GLN A 122 15.96 11.11 -9.82
C GLN A 122 14.92 10.22 -9.13
N VAL A 123 15.14 8.92 -9.04
CA VAL A 123 14.26 8.00 -8.30
C VAL A 123 14.18 8.41 -6.83
N ALA A 124 15.32 8.68 -6.17
CA ALA A 124 15.34 9.11 -4.77
C ALA A 124 14.54 10.39 -4.54
N ASN A 125 14.66 11.39 -5.43
CA ASN A 125 13.88 12.63 -5.34
C ASN A 125 12.37 12.36 -5.48
N VAL A 126 11.97 11.47 -6.39
CA VAL A 126 10.56 11.10 -6.56
C VAL A 126 10.04 10.35 -5.33
N TYR A 127 10.80 9.37 -4.81
CA TYR A 127 10.42 8.64 -3.60
C TYR A 127 10.36 9.54 -2.36
N SER A 128 11.24 10.55 -2.23
CA SER A 128 11.13 11.56 -1.17
C SER A 128 9.77 12.24 -1.20
N GLY A 129 9.30 12.67 -2.37
CA GLY A 129 7.97 13.26 -2.51
C GLY A 129 6.83 12.28 -2.22
N ILE A 130 7.00 10.98 -2.52
CA ILE A 130 6.01 9.94 -2.15
C ILE A 130 5.96 9.76 -0.64
N VAL A 131 7.12 9.80 0.05
CA VAL A 131 7.21 9.75 1.51
C VAL A 131 6.50 10.96 2.12
N ASP A 132 6.78 12.18 1.65
CA ASP A 132 6.07 13.38 2.12
C ASP A 132 4.56 13.24 1.91
N ARG A 133 4.15 12.72 0.74
CA ARG A 133 2.74 12.54 0.41
C ARG A 133 2.01 11.54 1.31
N ILE A 134 2.61 10.39 1.65
CA ILE A 134 1.95 9.44 2.58
C ILE A 134 1.81 10.04 3.98
N HIS A 135 2.77 10.87 4.42
CA HIS A 135 2.65 11.59 5.68
C HIS A 135 1.48 12.57 5.66
N GLU A 136 1.31 13.36 4.59
CA GLU A 136 0.15 14.25 4.41
C GLU A 136 -1.18 13.48 4.46
N ILE A 137 -1.28 12.36 3.73
CA ILE A 137 -2.47 11.51 3.70
C ILE A 137 -2.80 10.93 5.09
N TRP A 138 -1.77 10.61 5.88
CA TRP A 138 -1.94 10.02 7.21
C TRP A 138 -2.33 11.04 8.29
N HIS A 139 -1.79 12.26 8.18
CA HIS A 139 -1.97 13.36 9.13
C HIS A 139 -2.98 14.41 8.63
N ASP A 140 -4.03 13.94 7.94
CA ASP A 140 -5.14 14.80 7.55
C ASP A 140 -5.93 15.24 8.80
N ASP A 141 -5.50 16.37 9.37
CA ASP A 141 -5.96 16.94 10.66
C ASP A 141 -7.40 17.50 10.60
N GLU A 142 -8.07 17.45 9.46
CA GLU A 142 -9.44 17.97 9.28
C GLU A 142 -10.56 17.01 9.72
N ASP A 143 -10.24 15.77 10.11
CA ASP A 143 -11.24 14.76 10.50
C ASP A 143 -11.58 14.83 12.01
N GLU A 144 -12.53 15.71 12.38
CA GLU A 144 -13.12 15.75 13.74
C GLU A 144 -13.75 14.39 14.13
N PHE A 145 -14.23 13.63 13.14
CA PHE A 145 -14.75 12.26 13.25
C PHE A 145 -14.03 11.34 12.25
N PRO A 146 -12.86 10.78 12.59
CA PRO A 146 -12.09 10.01 11.63
C PRO A 146 -12.88 8.77 11.19
N VAL A 147 -13.13 8.66 9.89
CA VAL A 147 -13.70 7.47 9.23
C VAL A 147 -12.88 6.22 9.56
N PHE A 148 -11.60 6.41 9.90
CA PHE A 148 -10.64 5.38 10.27
C PHE A 148 -10.04 5.66 11.67
N PRO A 149 -10.70 5.23 12.76
CA PRO A 149 -10.27 5.57 14.13
C PRO A 149 -8.88 5.03 14.51
N TRP A 150 -8.39 4.00 13.81
CA TRP A 150 -7.05 3.42 14.01
C TRP A 150 -5.90 4.30 13.53
N ILE A 151 -6.19 5.37 12.77
CA ILE A 151 -5.17 6.23 12.15
C ILE A 151 -4.78 7.39 13.06
N LYS A 152 -5.69 7.84 13.94
CA LYS A 152 -5.52 9.06 14.75
C LYS A 152 -4.26 9.09 15.63
N ASN A 153 -3.74 7.91 16.01
CA ASN A 153 -2.48 7.75 16.75
C ASN A 153 -1.47 6.84 16.02
N GLY A 154 -1.74 6.54 14.75
CA GLY A 154 -0.93 5.63 13.95
C GLY A 154 0.30 6.32 13.37
N THR A 155 1.32 5.53 13.05
CA THR A 155 2.48 6.02 12.28
C THR A 155 2.20 5.85 10.79
N PRO A 156 2.57 6.82 9.94
CA PRO A 156 2.47 6.68 8.49
C PRO A 156 3.16 5.41 7.98
N SER A 157 2.59 4.82 6.92
CA SER A 157 3.19 3.66 6.28
C SER A 157 4.61 3.97 5.81
N LYS A 158 5.50 2.99 5.94
CA LYS A 158 6.83 3.07 5.34
C LYS A 158 6.74 2.77 3.84
N ILE A 159 7.51 3.51 3.04
CA ILE A 159 7.64 3.26 1.60
C ILE A 159 8.88 2.40 1.35
N GLY A 160 8.71 1.33 0.57
CA GLY A 160 9.77 0.41 0.14
C GLY A 160 9.76 0.18 -1.35
#